data_AF-G1VS90-F1
#
_entry.id   AF-G1VS90-F1
#
_cell.length_a   1.000
_cell.length_b   1.000
_cell.length_c   1.000
_cell.angle_alpha   90.00
_cell.angle_beta   90.00
_cell.angle_gamma   90.00
#
_symmetry.space_group_name_H-M   'P 1'
#
loop_
_entity.id
_entity.type
_entity.pdbx_description
1 polymer ?
#
loop_
_entity_poly.entity_id
_entity_poly.type
_entity_poly.pdbx_seq_one_letter_code
_entity_poly.pdbx_strand_id
1 'polypeptide(L)'
;MTGTLTIETMEANGAPVNQAAIRVYERTDSASNFIMGCYTDEKGLSEPITLPTPDSTHSLHSIPQACPYAQYDVQVIKDDFDKEIINGVQIFPNTNSTLTVIMQCCNGRTPKTNTIDIEHHELYDK
;
A
#
# COMPACT_ATOMS: atom_id res chain seq x y z
N MET A 1 14.70 7.07 -7.67
CA MET A 1 13.92 6.56 -8.82
C MET A 1 12.44 6.57 -8.42
N THR A 2 11.52 6.05 -9.25
CA THR A 2 10.11 5.93 -8.85
C THR A 2 9.56 4.55 -9.20
N GLY A 3 8.61 4.08 -8.41
CA GLY A 3 7.71 2.98 -8.73
C GLY A 3 6.26 3.46 -8.75
N THR A 4 5.36 2.63 -9.27
CA THR A 4 3.93 2.95 -9.34
C THR A 4 3.14 1.97 -8.50
N LEU A 5 2.24 2.48 -7.67
CA LEU A 5 1.28 1.69 -6.90
C LEU A 5 -0.14 2.04 -7.34
N THR A 6 -0.88 1.04 -7.78
CA THR A 6 -2.34 1.12 -7.97
C THR A 6 -3.02 0.34 -6.84
N ILE A 7 -4.04 0.92 -6.21
CA ILE A 7 -4.80 0.23 -5.18
C ILE A 7 -6.15 -0.19 -5.76
N GLU A 8 -6.47 -1.46 -5.56
CA GLU A 8 -7.74 -2.05 -5.96
C GLU A 8 -8.52 -2.43 -4.71
N THR A 9 -9.72 -1.91 -4.55
CA THR A 9 -10.59 -2.18 -3.40
C THR A 9 -11.81 -2.95 -3.84
N MET A 10 -12.06 -4.09 -3.20
CA MET A 10 -13.21 -4.94 -3.48
C MET A 10 -13.75 -5.61 -2.21
N GLU A 11 -14.98 -6.08 -2.23
CA GLU A 11 -15.53 -6.96 -1.21
C GLU A 11 -15.09 -8.40 -1.44
N ALA A 12 -15.28 -9.27 -0.44
CA ALA A 12 -14.90 -10.69 -0.53
C ALA A 12 -15.63 -11.47 -1.64
N ASN A 13 -16.77 -10.97 -2.12
CA ASN A 13 -17.52 -11.53 -3.24
C ASN A 13 -17.02 -11.02 -4.62
N GLY A 14 -15.98 -10.18 -4.65
CA GLY A 14 -15.41 -9.57 -5.85
C GLY A 14 -16.13 -8.30 -6.32
N ALA A 15 -17.12 -7.79 -5.58
CA ALA A 15 -17.76 -6.52 -5.91
C ALA A 15 -16.79 -5.34 -5.66
N PRO A 16 -16.64 -4.41 -6.62
CA PRO A 16 -15.73 -3.28 -6.44
C PRO A 16 -16.27 -2.30 -5.38
N VAL A 17 -15.35 -1.75 -4.59
CA VAL A 17 -15.68 -0.73 -3.59
C VAL A 17 -15.26 0.63 -4.12
N ASN A 18 -16.19 1.39 -4.67
CA ASN A 18 -15.92 2.74 -5.19
C ASN A 18 -15.77 3.79 -4.07
N GLN A 19 -15.19 4.95 -4.39
CA GLN A 19 -15.06 6.09 -3.46
C GLN A 19 -14.40 5.75 -2.11
N ALA A 20 -13.59 4.69 -2.05
CA ALA A 20 -12.79 4.39 -0.88
C ALA A 20 -11.65 5.42 -0.80
N ALA A 21 -11.52 6.09 0.33
CA ALA A 21 -10.45 7.04 0.58
C ALA A 21 -9.15 6.28 0.86
N ILE A 22 -8.15 6.53 0.03
CA ILE A 22 -6.80 5.98 0.13
C ILE A 22 -5.89 7.05 0.74
N ARG A 23 -5.05 6.65 1.67
CA ARG A 23 -3.96 7.47 2.21
C ARG A 23 -2.67 6.67 2.24
N VAL A 24 -1.63 7.21 1.64
CA VAL A 24 -0.31 6.59 1.58
C VAL A 24 0.65 7.37 2.46
N TYR A 25 1.41 6.65 3.27
CA TYR A 25 2.44 7.18 4.15
C TYR A 25 3.77 6.51 3.84
N GLU A 26 4.85 7.27 3.86
CA GLU A 26 6.20 6.71 3.86
C GLU A 26 6.48 6.08 5.22
N ARG A 27 6.97 4.84 5.22
CA ARG A 27 7.34 4.12 6.44
C ARG A 27 8.79 4.44 6.77
N THR A 28 9.02 5.16 7.89
CA THR A 28 10.35 5.39 8.45
C THR A 28 10.41 4.87 9.89
N ASP A 29 11.61 4.61 10.41
CA ASP A 29 11.80 4.05 11.76
C ASP A 29 11.25 4.95 12.89
N SER A 30 11.04 6.24 12.63
CA SER A 30 10.70 7.24 13.64
C SER A 30 9.30 7.86 13.47
N ALA A 31 8.72 7.83 12.26
CA ALA A 31 7.38 8.35 11.97
C ALA A 31 6.84 7.87 10.60
N SER A 32 5.53 7.75 10.47
CA SER A 32 4.87 7.59 9.16
C SER A 32 4.56 8.98 8.57
N ASN A 33 5.24 9.36 7.49
CA ASN A 33 5.05 10.66 6.84
C ASN A 33 3.95 10.57 5.80
N PHE A 34 2.93 11.44 5.85
CA PHE A 34 1.88 11.47 4.83
C PHE A 34 2.45 11.88 3.47
N ILE A 35 2.23 11.05 2.45
CA ILE A 35 2.65 11.33 1.08
C ILE A 35 1.50 11.92 0.28
N MET A 36 0.38 11.20 0.20
CA MET A 36 -0.77 11.62 -0.59
C MET A 36 -2.04 10.86 -0.21
N GLY A 37 -3.17 11.34 -0.73
CA GLY A 37 -4.43 10.61 -0.69
C GLY A 37 -5.24 10.79 -1.97
N CYS A 38 -6.02 9.77 -2.30
CA CYS A 38 -6.90 9.73 -3.46
C CYS A 38 -8.15 8.89 -3.15
N TYR A 39 -9.02 8.70 -4.14
CA TYR A 39 -10.22 7.89 -4.02
C TYR A 39 -10.27 6.84 -5.13
N THR A 40 -10.92 5.72 -4.86
CA THR A 40 -11.20 4.71 -5.89
C THR A 40 -12.36 5.11 -6.80
N ASP A 41 -12.27 4.72 -8.06
CA ASP A 41 -13.30 4.92 -9.08
C ASP A 41 -14.44 3.89 -8.98
N GLU A 42 -15.36 3.87 -9.96
CA GLU A 42 -16.48 2.93 -10.03
C GLU A 42 -16.05 1.46 -10.16
N LYS A 43 -14.81 1.19 -10.58
CA LYS A 43 -14.23 -0.16 -10.67
C LYS A 43 -13.45 -0.54 -9.42
N GLY A 44 -13.44 0.33 -8.39
CA GLY A 44 -12.68 0.12 -7.17
C GLY A 44 -11.18 0.36 -7.37
N LEU A 45 -10.77 1.07 -8.42
CA LEU A 45 -9.36 1.33 -8.72
C LEU A 45 -8.96 2.75 -8.35
N SER A 46 -7.80 2.91 -7.74
CA SER A 46 -7.17 4.22 -7.59
C SER A 46 -6.54 4.68 -8.90
N GLU A 47 -6.32 5.99 -9.02
CA GLU A 47 -5.32 6.47 -9.98
C GLU A 47 -3.93 5.90 -9.63
N PRO A 48 -3.06 5.66 -10.63
CA PRO A 48 -1.71 5.18 -10.37
C PRO A 48 -0.90 6.18 -9.54
N ILE A 49 -0.36 5.72 -8.40
CA ILE A 49 0.38 6.56 -7.45
C ILE A 49 1.88 6.40 -7.70
N THR A 50 2.54 7.46 -8.14
CA THR A 50 4.00 7.47 -8.30
C THR A 50 4.68 7.70 -6.96
N LEU A 51 5.50 6.75 -6.53
CA LEU A 51 6.16 6.75 -5.23
C LEU A 51 7.69 6.74 -5.38
N PRO A 52 8.45 7.53 -4.59
CA PRO A 52 9.90 7.47 -4.55
C PRO A 52 10.44 6.07 -4.25
N THR A 53 11.54 5.68 -4.89
CA THR A 53 12.21 4.40 -4.66
C THR A 53 13.73 4.55 -4.65
N PRO A 54 14.45 3.63 -3.96
CA PRO A 54 15.90 3.53 -4.05
C PRO A 54 16.39 3.31 -5.49
N ASP A 55 17.68 3.46 -5.71
CA ASP A 55 18.27 3.20 -7.02
C ASP A 55 18.17 1.71 -7.40
N SER A 56 17.78 1.42 -8.64
CA SER A 56 17.66 0.06 -9.18
C SER A 56 18.97 -0.72 -9.16
N THR A 57 20.11 -0.04 -9.13
CA THR A 57 21.44 -0.66 -9.01
C THR A 57 21.63 -1.42 -7.70
N HIS A 58 20.87 -1.10 -6.64
CA HIS A 58 20.90 -1.86 -5.39
C HIS A 58 20.36 -3.29 -5.54
N SER A 59 19.51 -3.55 -6.53
CA SER A 59 18.97 -4.90 -6.84
C SER A 59 19.89 -5.76 -7.70
N LEU A 60 20.99 -5.20 -8.24
CA LEU A 60 21.88 -5.87 -9.19
C LEU A 60 23.06 -6.60 -8.53
N HIS A 61 23.24 -6.44 -7.21
CA HIS A 61 24.33 -7.06 -6.48
C HIS A 61 23.87 -8.37 -5.82
N SER A 62 24.68 -9.43 -5.93
CA SER A 62 24.39 -10.73 -5.31
C SER A 62 24.37 -10.69 -3.77
N ILE A 63 24.94 -9.63 -3.19
CA ILE A 63 24.85 -9.29 -1.76
C ILE A 63 24.40 -7.81 -1.73
N PRO A 64 23.12 -7.51 -1.44
CA PRO A 64 22.64 -6.14 -1.46
C PRO A 64 23.29 -5.35 -0.31
N GLN A 65 23.99 -4.26 -0.65
CA GLN A 65 24.56 -3.35 0.36
C GLN A 65 23.54 -2.32 0.86
N ALA A 66 22.35 -2.27 0.27
CA ALA A 66 21.24 -1.40 0.67
C ALA A 66 19.90 -2.02 0.25
N CYS A 67 18.81 -1.56 0.88
CA CYS A 67 17.45 -2.04 0.61
C CYS A 67 17.03 -1.73 -0.85
N PRO A 68 16.61 -2.73 -1.64
CA PRO A 68 16.26 -2.55 -3.06
C PRO A 68 14.87 -1.96 -3.30
N TYR A 69 14.08 -1.74 -2.24
CA TYR A 69 12.71 -1.22 -2.29
C TYR A 69 12.49 -0.15 -1.22
N ALA A 70 11.49 0.71 -1.46
CA ALA A 70 10.94 1.59 -0.42
C ALA A 70 9.72 0.92 0.22
N GLN A 71 9.43 1.26 1.48
CA GLN A 71 8.26 0.77 2.21
C GLN A 71 7.26 1.90 2.46
N TYR A 72 5.98 1.58 2.26
CA TYR A 72 4.87 2.51 2.47
C TYR A 72 3.77 1.86 3.29
N ASP A 73 3.09 2.66 4.11
CA ASP A 73 1.88 2.26 4.81
C ASP A 73 0.67 2.81 4.05
N VAL A 74 -0.31 1.96 3.80
CA VAL A 74 -1.53 2.30 3.07
C VAL A 74 -2.72 2.17 4.01
N GLN A 75 -3.55 3.21 4.06
CA GLN A 75 -4.84 3.18 4.76
C GLN A 75 -5.96 3.31 3.74
N VAL A 76 -6.94 2.41 3.83
CA VAL A 76 -8.16 2.45 3.01
C VAL A 76 -9.36 2.60 3.95
N ILE A 77 -10.15 3.64 3.69
CA ILE A 77 -11.26 4.07 4.54
C ILE A 77 -12.49 4.29 3.67
N LYS A 78 -13.62 3.72 4.07
CA LYS A 78 -14.93 4.05 3.48
C LYS A 78 -15.98 3.98 4.58
N ASP A 79 -16.96 4.89 4.52
CA ASP A 79 -18.10 4.86 5.42
C ASP A 79 -18.85 3.53 5.31
N ASP A 80 -19.33 3.03 6.45
CA ASP A 80 -19.96 1.71 6.58
C ASP A 80 -19.06 0.50 6.26
N PHE A 81 -17.76 0.69 6.07
CA PHE A 81 -16.78 -0.40 5.94
C PHE A 81 -15.77 -0.38 7.09
N ASP A 82 -15.11 -1.52 7.30
CA ASP A 82 -13.91 -1.52 8.11
C ASP A 82 -12.80 -0.67 7.51
N LYS A 83 -12.00 -0.10 8.40
CA LYS A 83 -10.74 0.53 8.03
C LYS A 83 -9.70 -0.57 7.81
N GLU A 84 -9.08 -0.56 6.64
CA GLU A 84 -7.96 -1.44 6.32
C GLU A 84 -6.65 -0.64 6.42
N ILE A 85 -5.66 -1.19 7.13
CA ILE A 85 -4.31 -0.64 7.24
C ILE A 85 -3.33 -1.72 6.77
N ILE A 86 -2.53 -1.42 5.76
CA ILE A 86 -1.51 -2.31 5.22
C ILE A 86 -0.16 -1.61 5.39
N ASN A 87 0.62 -2.06 6.36
CA ASN A 87 1.95 -1.50 6.64
C ASN A 87 3.03 -2.23 5.83
N GLY A 88 4.07 -1.50 5.44
CA GLY A 88 5.26 -2.10 4.82
C GLY A 88 5.11 -2.56 3.37
N VAL A 89 4.17 -1.98 2.61
CA VAL A 89 4.02 -2.23 1.17
C VAL A 89 5.32 -1.88 0.44
N GLN A 90 5.89 -2.86 -0.25
CA GLN A 90 7.21 -2.75 -0.87
C GLN A 90 7.09 -2.31 -2.32
N ILE A 91 7.71 -1.18 -2.65
CA ILE A 91 7.68 -0.60 -4.00
C ILE A 91 9.09 -0.61 -4.59
N PHE A 92 9.22 -1.28 -5.73
CA PHE A 92 10.47 -1.43 -6.47
C PHE A 92 10.62 -0.32 -7.53
N PRO A 93 11.86 0.11 -7.84
CA PRO A 93 12.11 1.08 -8.89
C PRO A 93 11.64 0.57 -10.26
N ASN A 94 11.08 1.47 -11.06
CA ASN A 94 10.60 1.24 -12.43
C ASN A 94 9.58 0.09 -12.56
N THR A 95 8.86 -0.22 -11.48
CA THR A 95 7.87 -1.30 -11.43
C THR A 95 6.47 -0.73 -11.24
N ASN A 96 5.48 -1.35 -11.90
CA ASN A 96 4.07 -1.11 -11.65
C ASN A 96 3.53 -2.23 -10.77
N SER A 97 3.02 -1.88 -9.60
CA SER A 97 2.48 -2.80 -8.60
C SER A 97 1.01 -2.52 -8.35
N THR A 98 0.24 -3.58 -8.11
CA THR A 98 -1.15 -3.46 -7.67
C THR A 98 -1.29 -4.05 -6.27
N LEU A 99 -1.88 -3.28 -5.35
CA LEU A 99 -2.29 -3.74 -4.03
C LEU A 99 -3.80 -3.94 -4.01
N THR A 100 -4.23 -5.19 -3.93
CA THR A 100 -5.64 -5.53 -3.74
C THR A 100 -6.00 -5.53 -2.25
N VAL A 101 -7.05 -4.81 -1.89
CA VAL A 101 -7.55 -4.65 -0.52
C VAL A 101 -8.99 -5.15 -0.47
N ILE A 102 -9.21 -6.18 0.35
CA ILE A 102 -10.55 -6.70 0.60
C ILE A 102 -11.18 -5.92 1.74
N MET A 103 -12.27 -5.19 1.46
CA MET A 103 -13.00 -4.42 2.46
C MET A 103 -14.25 -5.19 2.93
N GLN A 104 -14.54 -5.11 4.23
CA GLN A 104 -15.72 -5.74 4.83
C GLN A 104 -16.75 -4.67 5.22
N CYS A 105 -17.95 -4.77 4.66
CA CYS A 105 -19.08 -3.95 5.11
C CYS A 105 -19.42 -4.23 6.58
N CYS A 106 -19.75 -3.18 7.31
CA CYS A 106 -20.07 -3.23 8.73
C CYS A 106 -21.45 -3.83 9.00
N ASN A 107 -22.41 -3.71 8.05
CA ASN A 107 -23.78 -4.21 8.19
C ASN A 107 -24.45 -3.82 9.52
N GLY A 108 -24.28 -2.56 9.93
CA GLY A 108 -24.83 -2.01 11.19
C GLY A 108 -24.00 -2.28 12.44
N ARG A 109 -22.86 -2.99 12.35
CA ARG A 109 -21.88 -3.06 13.44
C ARG A 109 -21.01 -1.80 13.48
N THR A 110 -20.33 -1.56 14.59
CA THR A 110 -19.31 -0.52 14.68
C THR A 110 -18.11 -0.87 13.79
N PRO A 111 -17.61 0.07 12.94
CA PRO A 111 -16.41 -0.16 12.15
C PRO A 111 -15.22 -0.55 13.04
N LYS A 112 -14.46 -1.56 12.61
CA LYS A 112 -13.18 -1.90 13.24
C LYS A 112 -12.03 -1.49 12.32
N THR A 113 -10.83 -1.51 12.88
CA THR A 113 -9.59 -1.36 12.12
C THR A 113 -8.95 -2.74 12.00
N ASN A 114 -8.76 -3.19 10.76
CA ASN A 114 -7.97 -4.36 10.43
C ASN A 114 -6.57 -3.88 10.03
N THR A 115 -5.54 -4.63 10.42
CA THR A 115 -4.14 -4.27 10.16
C THR A 115 -3.37 -5.47 9.66
N ILE A 116 -2.70 -5.29 8.52
CA ILE A 116 -1.75 -6.23 7.93
C ILE A 116 -0.38 -5.57 8.04
N ASP A 117 0.58 -6.23 8.67
CA ASP A 117 1.96 -5.77 8.70
C ASP A 117 2.82 -6.69 7.82
N ILE A 118 3.35 -6.13 6.74
CA ILE A 118 4.31 -6.81 5.87
C ILE A 118 5.69 -6.58 6.48
N GLU A 119 6.20 -7.61 7.13
CA GLU A 119 7.52 -7.56 7.76
C GLU A 119 8.63 -7.31 6.73
N HIS A 120 9.71 -6.75 7.24
CA HIS A 120 10.90 -6.50 6.45
C HIS A 120 11.59 -7.82 6.07
N HIS A 121 12.02 -7.97 4.82
CA HIS A 121 12.72 -9.19 4.39
C HIS A 121 14.20 -9.15 4.79
N GLU A 122 14.72 -10.20 5.43
CA GLU A 122 16.12 -10.30 5.91
C GLU A 122 17.16 -10.72 4.83
N LEU A 123 16.89 -10.51 3.53
CA LEU A 123 17.74 -11.01 2.43
C LEU A 123 18.91 -10.07 2.02
N TYR A 124 19.25 -9.08 2.85
CA TYR A 124 20.44 -8.25 2.69
C TYR A 124 21.24 -8.26 4.01
N ASP A 125 22.57 -8.22 3.92
CA ASP A 125 23.45 -8.39 5.08
C ASP A 125 23.37 -7.20 6.05
N LYS A 126 23.56 -7.49 7.35
CA LYS A 126 23.60 -6.51 8.46
C LYS A 126 24.90 -5.72 8.51
#